data_AF-A0A4Q5SAI3-F1
#
_entry.id   AF-A0A4Q5SAI3-F1
#
_cell.length_a   1.000
_cell.length_b   1.000
_cell.length_c   1.000
_cell.angle_alpha   90.00
_cell.angle_beta   90.00
_cell.angle_gamma   90.00
#
_symmetry.space_group_name_H-M   'P 1'
#
loop_
_entity.id
_entity.type
_entity.pdbx_description
1 polymer ?
#
loop_
_entity_poly.entity_id
_entity_poly.type
_entity_poly.pdbx_seq_one_letter_code
_entity_poly.pdbx_strand_id
1 'polypeptide(L)' 'LDFDIIRPLIDETAQKVQQHFPAEVQTGPAIRNDEKTMQSHLELLADNPVLQQVYELLSQGIIKMER' A
#
# COMPACT_ATOMS: atom_id res chain seq x y z
N LEU A 1 -18.92 -0.15 -3.40
CA LEU A 1 -18.50 1.26 -3.24
C LEU A 1 -18.20 1.81 -4.62
N ASP A 2 -18.44 3.09 -4.84
CA ASP A 2 -18.10 3.74 -6.11
C ASP A 2 -16.58 3.86 -6.25
N PHE A 3 -16.07 3.59 -7.46
CA PHE A 3 -14.67 3.77 -7.79
C PHE A 3 -14.25 5.25 -7.69
N ASP A 4 -15.20 6.17 -7.85
CA ASP A 4 -14.94 7.61 -7.76
C ASP A 4 -14.37 8.03 -6.40
N ILE A 5 -14.61 7.25 -5.34
CA ILE A 5 -14.05 7.49 -4.00
C ILE A 5 -12.51 7.38 -4.00
N ILE A 6 -11.93 6.51 -4.83
CA ILE A 6 -10.47 6.31 -4.85
C ILE A 6 -9.73 7.23 -5.81
N ARG A 7 -10.43 7.89 -6.75
CA ARG A 7 -9.78 8.76 -7.75
C ARG A 7 -8.94 9.89 -7.13
N PRO A 8 -9.39 10.61 -6.09
CA PRO A 8 -8.58 11.66 -5.48
C PRO A 8 -7.27 11.14 -4.88
N LEU A 9 -7.28 9.93 -4.30
CA LEU A 9 -6.08 9.30 -3.73
C LEU A 9 -5.06 8.93 -4.81
N ILE A 10 -5.54 8.48 -5.98
CA ILE A 10 -4.68 8.18 -7.14
C ILE A 10 -4.02 9.46 -7.65
N ASP A 11 -4.79 10.54 -7.82
CA ASP A 11 -4.27 11.83 -8.30
C ASP A 11 -3.27 12.45 -7.31
N GLU A 12 -3.59 12.47 -6.01
CA GLU A 12 -2.68 12.97 -4.98
C GLU A 12 -1.34 12.21 -4.97
N THR A 13 -1.40 10.87 -5.07
CA THR A 13 -0.19 10.03 -5.10
C THR A 13 0.63 10.29 -6.35
N ALA A 14 -0.01 10.42 -7.51
CA ALA A 14 0.66 10.72 -8.77
C ALA A 14 1.32 12.11 -8.75
N GLN A 15 0.66 13.11 -8.16
CA GLN A 15 1.21 14.46 -8.02
C GLN A 15 2.42 14.52 -7.09
N LYS A 16 2.38 13.82 -5.94
CA LYS A 16 3.49 13.79 -4.97
C LYS A 16 4.79 13.28 -5.59
N VAL A 17 4.72 12.21 -6.38
CA VAL A 17 5.92 11.63 -7.02
C VAL A 17 6.47 12.45 -8.19
N GLN A 18 5.74 13.47 -8.68
CA GLN A 18 6.31 14.43 -9.63
C GLN A 18 7.29 15.40 -8.95
N GLN A 19 7.17 15.59 -7.63
CA GLN A 19 7.91 16.61 -6.89
C GLN A 19 8.90 16.04 -5.88
N HIS A 20 8.68 14.80 -5.43
CA HIS A 20 9.47 14.13 -4.42
C HIS A 20 9.90 12.74 -4.88
N PHE A 21 10.99 12.22 -4.32
CA PHE A 21 11.35 10.83 -4.58
C PHE A 21 10.30 9.89 -3.98
N PRO A 22 9.96 8.77 -4.65
CA PRO A 22 8.96 7.83 -4.15
C PRO A 22 9.20 7.37 -2.71
N ALA A 23 10.46 7.19 -2.32
CA ALA A 23 10.84 6.80 -0.96
C ALA A 23 10.48 7.86 0.10
N GLU A 24 10.49 9.15 -0.25
CA GLU A 24 10.20 10.25 0.67
C GLU A 24 8.69 10.41 0.95
N VAL A 25 7.85 10.01 -0.01
CA VAL A 25 6.40 10.16 0.05
C VAL A 25 5.66 8.85 0.29
N GLN A 26 6.39 7.75 0.47
CA GLN A 26 5.81 6.45 0.77
C GLN A 26 5.09 6.49 2.12
N THR A 27 3.83 6.09 2.14
CA THR A 27 3.01 5.99 3.36
C THR A 27 2.35 4.60 3.45
N GLY A 28 1.53 4.39 4.48
CA GLY A 28 0.77 3.16 4.69
C GLY A 28 1.30 2.29 5.83
N PRO A 29 0.67 1.14 6.09
CA PRO A 29 1.02 0.28 7.23
C PRO A 29 2.38 -0.41 7.05
N ALA A 30 2.77 -0.75 5.82
CA ALA A 30 4.04 -1.43 5.54
C ALA A 30 5.26 -0.59 5.95
N ILE A 31 5.34 0.67 5.53
CA ILE A 31 6.46 1.57 5.91
C ILE A 31 6.51 1.84 7.42
N ARG A 32 5.37 1.75 8.12
CA ARG A 32 5.29 1.91 9.59
C ARG A 32 5.50 0.61 10.36
N ASN A 33 5.71 -0.52 9.68
CA ASN A 33 5.69 -1.86 10.27
C ASN A 33 4.43 -2.11 11.15
N ASP A 34 3.28 -1.62 10.70
CA ASP A 34 1.99 -1.78 11.38
C ASP A 34 1.41 -3.17 11.09
N GLU A 35 1.96 -4.17 11.76
CA GLU A 35 1.62 -5.60 11.58
C GLU A 35 0.14 -5.89 11.81
N LYS A 36 -0.49 -5.21 12.78
CA LYS A 36 -1.91 -5.40 13.08
C LYS A 36 -2.79 -5.02 11.90
N THR A 37 -2.57 -3.84 11.32
CA THR A 37 -3.32 -3.40 10.14
C THR A 37 -3.03 -4.29 8.93
N MET A 38 -1.78 -4.69 8.73
CA MET A 38 -1.42 -5.59 7.63
C MET A 38 -2.11 -6.95 7.75
N GLN A 39 -2.18 -7.51 8.96
CA GLN A 39 -2.86 -8.78 9.19
C GLN A 39 -4.36 -8.69 8.91
N SER A 40 -5.01 -7.60 9.33
CA SER A 40 -6.42 -7.36 9.00
C SER A 40 -6.66 -7.24 7.49
N HIS A 41 -5.75 -6.63 6.72
CA HIS A 41 -5.86 -6.61 5.26
C HIS A 41 -5.69 -8.02 4.64
N LEU A 42 -4.79 -8.85 5.18
CA LEU A 42 -4.61 -10.23 4.71
C LEU A 42 -5.87 -11.07 4.96
N GLU A 43 -6.53 -10.88 6.09
CA GLU A 43 -7.81 -11.53 6.41
C GLU A 43 -8.93 -11.10 5.45
N LEU A 44 -8.99 -9.81 5.09
CA LEU A 44 -9.94 -9.31 4.09
C LEU A 44 -9.72 -9.91 2.69
N LEU A 45 -8.50 -10.35 2.40
CA LEU A 45 -8.10 -10.95 1.11
C LEU A 45 -8.11 -12.49 1.13
N ALA A 46 -8.57 -13.13 2.21
CA ALA A 46 -8.48 -14.58 2.39
C ALA A 46 -9.15 -15.39 1.26
N ASP A 47 -10.25 -14.89 0.70
CA ASP A 47 -10.98 -15.52 -0.40
C ASP A 47 -10.38 -15.23 -1.79
N ASN A 48 -9.29 -14.46 -1.86
CA ASN A 48 -8.62 -14.10 -3.10
C ASN A 48 -7.10 -14.30 -3.01
N PRO A 49 -6.62 -15.56 -3.12
CA PRO A 49 -5.21 -15.90 -2.89
C PRO A 49 -4.23 -15.14 -3.77
N VAL A 50 -4.61 -14.79 -5.00
CA VAL A 50 -3.75 -14.02 -5.92
C VAL A 50 -3.56 -12.59 -5.41
N LEU A 51 -4.65 -11.93 -4.98
CA LEU A 51 -4.55 -10.58 -4.40
C LEU A 51 -3.81 -10.58 -3.07
N GLN A 52 -4.00 -11.61 -2.25
CA GLN A 52 -3.27 -11.78 -0.99
C GLN A 52 -1.75 -11.86 -1.25
N GLN A 53 -1.31 -12.66 -2.22
CA GLN A 53 0.10 -12.76 -2.61
C GLN A 53 0.67 -11.44 -3.14
N VAL A 54 -0.10 -10.72 -3.98
CA VAL A 54 0.30 -9.40 -4.48
C VAL A 54 0.48 -8.41 -3.33
N TYR A 55 -0.46 -8.39 -2.39
CA TYR A 55 -0.40 -7.51 -1.22
C TYR A 55 0.83 -7.82 -0.34
N GLU A 56 1.10 -9.09 -0.05
CA GLU A 56 2.27 -9.52 0.72
C GLU A 56 3.58 -9.10 0.04
N LEU A 57 3.71 -9.39 -1.26
CA LEU A 57 4.92 -9.07 -2.02
C LEU A 57 5.21 -7.57 -2.02
N LEU A 58 4.20 -6.74 -2.29
CA LEU A 58 4.36 -5.29 -2.31
C LEU A 58 4.68 -4.74 -0.91
N SER A 59 4.01 -5.22 0.13
CA SER A 59 4.26 -4.80 1.52
C SER A 59 5.68 -5.15 1.97
N GLN A 60 6.16 -6.36 1.66
CA GLN A 60 7.53 -6.77 1.92
C GLN A 60 8.55 -5.93 1.13
N GLY A 61 8.22 -5.58 -0.12
CA GLY A 61 9.03 -4.69 -0.94
C GLY A 61 9.21 -3.32 -0.28
N ILE A 62 8.11 -2.72 0.21
CA ILE A 62 8.13 -1.44 0.92
C ILE A 62 8.96 -1.51 2.19
N ILE A 63 8.79 -2.55 3.03
CA ILE A 63 9.56 -2.73 4.27
C ILE A 63 11.06 -2.85 3.98
N LYS A 64 11.44 -3.56 2.91
CA LYS A 64 12.85 -3.73 2.53
C LYS A 64 13.50 -2.48 1.97
N MET A 65 12.73 -1.55 1.40
CA MET A 65 13.27 -0.28 0.90
C MET A 65 13.68 0.69 2.03
N GLU A 66 13.11 0.54 3.23
CA GLU A 66 13.40 1.38 4.39
C GLU A 66 14.62 0.89 5.19
N ARG A 67 14.97 -0.39 5.06
CA ARG A 67 16.13 -1.02 5.70
C ARG A 67 17.40 -0.89 4.87
#